data_AF-A0A5T9A8Q0-F1
#
_entry.id   AF-A0A5T9A8Q0-F1
#
_cell.length_a   1.000
_cell.length_b   1.000
_cell.length_c   1.000
_cell.angle_alpha   90.00
_cell.angle_beta   90.00
_cell.angle_gamma   90.00
#
_symmetry.space_group_name_H-M   'P 1'
#
loop_
_entity.id
_entity.type
_entity.pdbx_description
1 polymer ?
#
loop_
_entity_poly.entity_id
_entity_poly.type
_entity_poly.pdbx_seq_one_letter_code
_entity_poly.pdbx_strand_id
1 'polypeptide(L)'
;MVDPLTLNSHNLRLFCLCYFPDSQIALQPDVLWQYDRRTVARLFLALISGRTLPTSAAHGKREQLLAWLPDRLAELDSLDFLPTAVLHDVYMHCSYADLTEKHRIKRSLNDLIRRSLLAGDFKDIAVGDNRGQTATDTPEVQGPPKKPVLLVVLEWFTSQHSVYRTHSRALAALRGHFIVHAVGLDTAVDAVSRQVFDVFHPVSTDTALPQAYALAGELRPDVVLYAGIGMFPFTIYLSNLRLAPLQLVGLGHGASTFCGQINGFVIEEDLVGEERCFSETVIRVPADAMPFVPPADVRRVPVTRTSFLTRQQAQWREPLPVRVAVCASVMKINPNFLATLAEIERRSRVAVRFCFYMGFAQGLTLDYLRNAIHAVLPGAEVNAHMPVQAYQSALNSCELFVSPFPYGNMNGVVDA
;
A
#
# COMPACT_ATOMS: atom_id res chain seq x y z
N MET A 1 22.50 14.54 -35.89
CA MET A 1 21.25 13.76 -35.89
C MET A 1 21.51 12.52 -35.09
N VAL A 2 20.76 12.28 -34.01
CA VAL A 2 20.76 10.99 -33.34
C VAL A 2 19.75 10.15 -34.11
N ASP A 3 20.18 9.04 -34.69
CA ASP A 3 19.25 8.13 -35.36
C ASP A 3 18.19 7.66 -34.36
N PRO A 4 16.90 7.62 -34.75
CA PRO A 4 15.87 7.12 -33.87
C PRO A 4 16.17 5.67 -33.50
N LEU A 5 16.14 5.35 -32.20
CA LEU A 5 16.35 4.00 -31.71
C LEU A 5 15.35 3.06 -32.39
N THR A 6 15.86 2.16 -33.22
CA THR A 6 15.04 1.16 -33.93
C THR A 6 15.09 -0.17 -33.18
N LEU A 7 13.94 -0.65 -32.73
CA LEU A 7 13.82 -1.93 -32.04
C LEU A 7 13.61 -3.07 -33.02
N ASN A 8 14.27 -4.20 -32.77
CA ASN A 8 14.16 -5.45 -33.51
C ASN A 8 14.38 -6.65 -32.57
N SER A 9 14.34 -7.86 -33.12
CA SER A 9 14.37 -9.11 -32.35
C SER A 9 15.68 -9.31 -31.58
N HIS A 10 16.78 -8.70 -32.03
CA HIS A 10 18.10 -8.82 -31.43
C HIS A 10 18.30 -7.86 -30.25
N ASN A 11 17.61 -6.71 -30.23
CA ASN A 11 17.86 -5.66 -29.24
C ASN A 11 16.69 -5.41 -28.27
N LEU A 12 15.48 -5.92 -28.51
CA LEU A 12 14.31 -5.65 -27.65
C LEU A 12 14.56 -6.00 -26.18
N ARG A 13 15.14 -7.18 -25.90
CA ARG A 13 15.37 -7.61 -24.51
C ARG A 13 16.37 -6.71 -23.80
N LEU A 14 17.44 -6.32 -24.49
CA LEU A 14 18.43 -5.38 -23.97
C LEU A 14 17.80 -4.00 -23.73
N PHE A 15 16.98 -3.54 -24.67
CA PHE A 15 16.20 -2.32 -24.49
C PHE A 15 15.33 -2.39 -23.23
N CYS A 16 14.54 -3.45 -23.04
CA CYS A 16 13.71 -3.60 -21.85
C CYS A 16 14.53 -3.62 -20.55
N LEU A 17 15.72 -4.22 -20.54
CA LEU A 17 16.61 -4.23 -19.37
C LEU A 17 17.21 -2.85 -19.05
N CYS A 18 17.41 -2.01 -20.07
CA CYS A 18 17.99 -0.67 -19.92
C CYS A 18 16.95 0.45 -19.89
N TYR A 19 15.66 0.12 -20.07
CA TYR A 19 14.58 1.10 -20.06
C TYR A 19 14.10 1.36 -18.64
N PHE A 20 14.83 2.21 -17.93
CA PHE A 20 14.52 2.62 -16.56
C PHE A 20 13.35 3.61 -16.49
N PRO A 21 12.70 3.77 -15.32
CA PRO A 21 11.61 4.72 -15.16
C PRO A 21 11.96 6.16 -15.58
N ASP A 22 13.18 6.61 -15.34
CA ASP A 22 13.65 7.96 -15.72
C ASP A 22 14.12 8.09 -17.18
N SER A 23 14.01 7.04 -18.00
CA SER A 23 14.37 7.08 -19.42
C SER A 23 13.66 8.24 -20.13
N GLN A 24 14.41 9.03 -20.90
CA GLN A 24 13.86 10.13 -21.71
C GLN A 24 13.37 9.65 -23.09
N ILE A 25 13.55 8.36 -23.40
CA ILE A 25 12.96 7.75 -24.59
C ILE A 25 11.45 7.66 -24.34
N ALA A 26 10.65 8.14 -25.30
CA ALA A 26 9.20 8.11 -25.19
C ALA A 26 8.66 6.67 -25.18
N LEU A 27 7.76 6.38 -24.24
CA LEU A 27 7.10 5.08 -24.16
C LEU A 27 6.00 5.00 -25.23
N GLN A 28 6.04 3.97 -26.07
CA GLN A 28 5.04 3.70 -27.12
C GLN A 28 4.35 2.35 -26.87
N PRO A 29 3.37 2.28 -25.95
CA PRO A 29 2.80 1.00 -25.49
C PRO A 29 2.21 0.14 -26.61
N ASP A 30 1.44 0.73 -27.51
CA ASP A 30 0.77 0.00 -28.59
C ASP A 30 1.77 -0.65 -29.56
N VAL A 31 2.80 0.09 -29.98
CA VAL A 31 3.83 -0.41 -30.90
C VAL A 31 4.62 -1.56 -30.26
N LEU A 32 5.02 -1.38 -29.00
CA LEU A 32 5.74 -2.41 -28.25
C LEU A 32 4.88 -3.67 -28.06
N TRP A 33 3.61 -3.50 -27.69
CA TRP A 33 2.68 -4.61 -27.49
C TRP A 33 2.42 -5.40 -28.77
N GLN A 34 2.20 -4.73 -29.90
CA GLN A 34 2.03 -5.39 -31.20
C GLN A 34 3.26 -6.21 -31.59
N TYR A 35 4.46 -5.77 -31.20
CA TYR A 35 5.70 -6.43 -31.53
C TYR A 35 5.98 -7.70 -30.69
N ASP A 36 5.95 -7.61 -29.36
CA ASP A 36 6.15 -8.76 -28.45
C ASP A 36 5.42 -8.55 -27.12
N ARG A 37 4.17 -8.99 -27.06
CA ARG A 37 3.29 -8.87 -25.88
C ARG A 37 3.91 -9.44 -24.60
N ARG A 38 4.59 -10.59 -24.68
CA ARG A 38 5.09 -11.29 -23.49
C ARG A 38 6.26 -10.55 -22.87
N THR A 39 7.23 -10.17 -23.68
CA THR A 39 8.39 -9.40 -23.21
C THR A 39 7.97 -8.03 -22.70
N VAL A 40 7.03 -7.38 -23.38
CA VAL A 40 6.60 -6.02 -23.07
C VAL A 40 5.71 -5.94 -21.84
N ALA A 41 4.83 -6.92 -21.61
CA ALA A 41 4.07 -7.00 -20.36
C ALA A 41 4.99 -7.05 -19.12
N ARG A 42 6.12 -7.78 -19.21
CA ARG A 42 7.12 -7.83 -18.12
C ARG A 42 7.73 -6.45 -17.87
N LEU A 43 8.12 -5.75 -18.93
CA LEU A 43 8.64 -4.39 -18.83
C LEU A 43 7.62 -3.45 -18.17
N PHE A 44 6.37 -3.49 -18.61
CA PHE A 44 5.34 -2.56 -18.12
C PHE A 44 5.01 -2.80 -16.65
N LEU A 45 4.92 -4.06 -16.22
CA LEU A 45 4.76 -4.38 -14.80
C LEU A 45 5.98 -3.95 -13.99
N ALA A 46 7.21 -4.14 -14.50
CA ALA A 46 8.44 -3.69 -13.84
C ALA A 46 8.50 -2.15 -13.71
N LEU A 47 7.99 -1.40 -14.68
CA LEU A 47 7.92 0.06 -14.62
C LEU A 47 6.90 0.54 -13.57
N ILE A 48 5.75 -0.12 -13.47
CA ILE A 48 4.73 0.22 -12.45
C ILE A 48 5.23 -0.15 -11.05
N SER A 49 5.94 -1.27 -10.91
CA SER A 49 6.41 -1.82 -9.62
C SER A 49 7.47 -0.96 -8.92
N GLY A 50 8.03 0.08 -9.57
CA GLY A 50 9.04 0.94 -8.96
C GLY A 50 8.56 1.59 -7.66
N ARG A 51 9.30 1.41 -6.55
CA ARG A 51 8.90 1.96 -5.25
C ARG A 51 8.99 3.49 -5.18
N THR A 52 9.88 4.10 -5.95
CA THR A 52 10.19 5.52 -5.84
C THR A 52 10.16 6.14 -7.24
N LEU A 53 9.16 6.97 -7.54
CA LEU A 53 9.01 7.66 -8.83
C LEU A 53 8.78 9.18 -8.65
N PRO A 54 9.74 9.92 -8.06
CA PRO A 54 9.59 11.33 -7.72
C PRO A 54 9.64 12.27 -8.94
N THR A 55 10.15 11.80 -10.08
CA THR A 55 10.32 12.63 -11.29
C THR A 55 9.09 12.56 -12.19
N SER A 56 8.86 13.61 -12.98
CA SER A 56 7.78 13.63 -13.98
C SER A 56 7.92 12.53 -15.04
N ALA A 57 9.15 12.19 -15.42
CA ALA A 57 9.41 11.14 -16.42
C ALA A 57 9.05 9.74 -15.89
N ALA A 58 9.41 9.43 -14.65
CA ALA A 58 9.12 8.16 -14.00
C ALA A 58 7.63 8.03 -13.66
N HIS A 59 7.07 9.05 -12.99
CA HIS A 59 5.67 9.09 -12.61
C HIS A 59 4.74 9.07 -13.83
N GLY A 60 5.03 9.88 -14.85
CA GLY A 60 4.22 9.93 -16.07
C GLY A 60 4.14 8.60 -16.83
N LYS A 61 5.21 7.80 -16.82
CA LYS A 61 5.16 6.44 -17.40
C LYS A 61 4.24 5.52 -16.62
N ARG A 62 4.22 5.59 -15.28
CA ARG A 62 3.24 4.86 -14.47
C ARG A 62 1.82 5.30 -14.82
N GLU A 63 1.55 6.60 -14.88
CA GLU A 63 0.23 7.13 -15.24
C GLU A 63 -0.24 6.60 -16.60
N GLN A 64 0.62 6.69 -17.63
CA GLN A 64 0.33 6.19 -18.97
C GLN A 64 0.04 4.69 -18.97
N LEU A 65 0.86 3.89 -18.25
CA LEU A 65 0.70 2.45 -18.20
C LEU A 65 -0.53 2.02 -17.39
N LEU A 66 -0.87 2.71 -16.31
CA LEU A 66 -2.09 2.41 -15.55
C LEU A 66 -3.36 2.73 -16.34
N ALA A 67 -3.32 3.73 -17.22
CA ALA A 67 -4.43 4.01 -18.13
C ALA A 67 -4.56 2.97 -19.27
N TRP A 68 -3.44 2.39 -19.71
CA TRP A 68 -3.39 1.56 -20.92
C TRP A 68 -3.38 0.04 -20.66
N LEU A 69 -2.61 -0.43 -19.66
CA LEU A 69 -2.33 -1.85 -19.42
C LEU A 69 -3.54 -2.68 -18.94
N PRO A 70 -4.49 -2.17 -18.12
CA PRO A 70 -5.59 -2.99 -17.62
C PRO A 70 -6.35 -3.73 -18.73
N ASP A 71 -6.73 -3.01 -19.78
CA ASP A 71 -7.52 -3.58 -20.88
C ASP A 71 -6.74 -4.65 -21.67
N ARG A 72 -5.41 -4.55 -21.67
CA ARG A 72 -4.51 -5.50 -22.35
C ARG A 72 -4.20 -6.73 -21.52
N LEU A 73 -4.16 -6.60 -20.18
CA LEU A 73 -4.02 -7.75 -19.29
C LEU A 73 -5.23 -8.68 -19.38
N ALA A 74 -6.42 -8.14 -19.66
CA ALA A 74 -7.62 -8.94 -19.87
C ALA A 74 -7.51 -9.89 -21.10
N GLU A 75 -6.67 -9.57 -22.08
CA GLU A 75 -6.40 -10.41 -23.26
C GLU A 75 -5.45 -11.58 -22.97
N LEU A 76 -4.86 -11.66 -21.78
CA LEU A 76 -3.90 -12.70 -21.43
C LEU A 76 -4.57 -13.94 -20.84
N ASP A 77 -4.08 -15.12 -21.20
CA ASP A 77 -4.60 -16.40 -20.72
C ASP A 77 -3.94 -16.88 -19.42
N SER A 78 -2.70 -16.46 -19.15
CA SER A 78 -1.89 -16.97 -18.04
C SER A 78 -0.97 -15.91 -17.43
N LEU A 79 -0.62 -16.11 -16.16
CA LEU A 79 0.38 -15.36 -15.40
C LEU A 79 1.80 -15.93 -15.50
N ASP A 80 2.00 -17.13 -16.05
CA ASP A 80 3.25 -17.91 -15.90
C ASP A 80 4.49 -17.18 -16.42
N PHE A 81 4.30 -16.26 -17.37
CA PHE A 81 5.38 -15.48 -17.93
C PHE A 81 5.55 -14.11 -17.25
N LEU A 82 4.62 -13.66 -16.42
CA LEU A 82 4.71 -12.37 -15.73
C LEU A 82 5.68 -12.47 -14.53
N PRO A 83 6.30 -11.35 -14.11
CA PRO A 83 7.22 -11.36 -12.99
C PRO A 83 6.44 -11.42 -11.66
N THR A 84 6.01 -12.63 -11.28
CA THR A 84 5.15 -12.89 -10.10
C THR A 84 5.71 -12.30 -8.81
N ALA A 85 7.03 -12.29 -8.66
CA ALA A 85 7.71 -11.70 -7.50
C ALA A 85 7.38 -10.22 -7.26
N VAL A 86 7.09 -9.43 -8.31
CA VAL A 86 6.78 -7.99 -8.19
C VAL A 86 5.31 -7.66 -8.44
N LEU A 87 4.43 -8.67 -8.61
CA LEU A 87 3.00 -8.42 -8.80
C LEU A 87 2.38 -7.70 -7.61
N HIS A 88 2.83 -8.02 -6.39
CA HIS A 88 2.40 -7.34 -5.18
C HIS A 88 2.80 -5.85 -5.18
N ASP A 89 4.00 -5.51 -5.68
CA ASP A 89 4.43 -4.13 -5.88
C ASP A 89 3.53 -3.43 -6.92
N VAL A 90 3.17 -4.07 -8.04
CA VAL A 90 2.24 -3.48 -9.02
C VAL A 90 0.86 -3.24 -8.39
N TYR A 91 0.34 -4.23 -7.68
CA TYR A 91 -0.94 -4.18 -7.00
C TYR A 91 -1.00 -3.02 -6.00
N MET A 92 0.05 -2.82 -5.20
CA MET A 92 0.09 -1.72 -4.22
C MET A 92 0.43 -0.37 -4.85
N HIS A 93 1.43 -0.33 -5.73
CA HIS A 93 2.04 0.93 -6.16
C HIS A 93 1.15 1.74 -7.10
N CYS A 94 0.15 1.10 -7.73
CA CYS A 94 -0.89 1.83 -8.44
C CYS A 94 -1.62 2.85 -7.56
N SER A 95 -1.71 2.63 -6.24
CA SER A 95 -2.38 3.55 -5.30
C SER A 95 -1.69 4.93 -5.18
N TYR A 96 -0.41 5.04 -5.53
CA TYR A 96 0.36 6.30 -5.47
C TYR A 96 0.27 7.12 -6.77
N ALA A 97 -0.45 6.64 -7.78
CA ALA A 97 -0.76 7.37 -9.00
C ALA A 97 -1.81 8.47 -8.76
N ASP A 98 -1.84 9.44 -9.67
CA ASP A 98 -2.84 10.52 -9.71
C ASP A 98 -4.10 10.13 -10.50
N LEU A 99 -3.96 9.22 -11.48
CA LEU A 99 -5.06 8.72 -12.30
C LEU A 99 -6.26 8.30 -11.44
N THR A 100 -7.44 8.84 -11.73
CA THR A 100 -8.69 8.51 -11.02
C THR A 100 -8.96 6.99 -11.02
N GLU A 101 -8.72 6.35 -12.16
CA GLU A 101 -8.95 4.92 -12.38
C GLU A 101 -7.73 4.04 -12.08
N LYS A 102 -6.74 4.53 -11.31
CA LYS A 102 -5.46 3.86 -11.04
C LYS A 102 -5.59 2.41 -10.56
N HIS A 103 -6.67 2.07 -9.86
CA HIS A 103 -6.89 0.72 -9.33
C HIS A 103 -7.51 -0.27 -10.33
N ARG A 104 -7.91 0.14 -11.54
CA ARG A 104 -8.43 -0.77 -12.58
C ARG A 104 -7.50 -1.92 -12.90
N ILE A 105 -6.18 -1.69 -12.79
CA ILE A 105 -5.17 -2.74 -12.97
C ILE A 105 -5.36 -3.92 -11.99
N LYS A 106 -5.80 -3.66 -10.75
CA LYS A 106 -6.02 -4.70 -9.74
C LYS A 106 -7.09 -5.69 -10.20
N ARG A 107 -8.18 -5.22 -10.80
CA ARG A 107 -9.23 -6.08 -11.37
C ARG A 107 -8.65 -7.06 -12.39
N SER A 108 -7.87 -6.55 -13.33
CA SER A 108 -7.29 -7.35 -14.41
C SER A 108 -6.29 -8.38 -13.87
N LEU A 109 -5.51 -8.00 -12.86
CA LEU A 109 -4.62 -8.92 -12.16
C LEU A 109 -5.40 -9.99 -11.39
N ASN A 110 -6.46 -9.62 -10.66
CA ASN A 110 -7.30 -10.56 -9.93
C ASN A 110 -7.93 -11.59 -10.86
N ASP A 111 -8.47 -11.17 -12.00
CA ASP A 111 -9.07 -12.09 -12.98
C ASP A 111 -8.05 -13.12 -13.48
N LEU A 112 -6.83 -12.71 -13.77
CA LEU A 112 -5.74 -13.60 -14.17
C LEU A 112 -5.31 -14.53 -13.03
N ILE A 113 -5.15 -14.00 -11.82
CA ILE A 113 -4.79 -14.75 -10.61
C ILE A 113 -5.83 -15.84 -10.34
N ARG A 114 -7.11 -15.47 -10.34
CA ARG A 114 -8.21 -16.40 -10.10
C ARG A 114 -8.27 -17.49 -11.16
N ARG A 115 -8.14 -17.16 -12.45
CA ARG A 115 -8.07 -18.16 -13.52
C ARG A 115 -6.93 -19.16 -13.29
N SER A 116 -5.74 -18.67 -12.96
CA SER A 116 -4.57 -19.50 -12.67
C SER A 116 -4.79 -20.41 -11.45
N LEU A 117 -5.33 -19.89 -10.35
CA LEU A 117 -5.62 -20.66 -9.14
C LEU A 117 -6.63 -21.79 -9.41
N LEU A 118 -7.73 -21.48 -10.12
CA LEU A 118 -8.79 -22.45 -10.41
C LEU A 118 -8.40 -23.49 -11.47
N ALA A 119 -7.48 -23.15 -12.38
CA ALA A 119 -6.91 -24.10 -13.32
C ALA A 119 -5.93 -25.08 -12.63
N GLY A 120 -5.31 -24.64 -11.54
CA GLY A 120 -4.48 -25.49 -10.67
C GLY A 120 -5.28 -26.24 -9.61
N ASP A 121 -4.63 -26.48 -8.47
CA ASP A 121 -5.13 -27.33 -7.38
C ASP A 121 -6.07 -26.62 -6.40
N PHE A 122 -6.32 -25.33 -6.58
CA PHE A 122 -7.18 -24.55 -5.68
C PHE A 122 -8.64 -24.57 -6.17
N LYS A 123 -9.58 -24.64 -5.22
CA LYS A 123 -11.01 -24.52 -5.47
C LYS A 123 -11.63 -23.61 -4.41
N ASP A 124 -12.79 -23.06 -4.71
CA ASP A 124 -13.58 -22.36 -3.70
C ASP A 124 -14.04 -23.38 -2.63
N ILE A 125 -13.93 -23.02 -1.35
CA ILE A 125 -14.23 -23.89 -0.20
C ILE A 125 -15.69 -23.73 0.22
N ALA A 126 -16.17 -22.49 0.29
CA ALA A 126 -17.57 -22.19 0.55
C ALA A 126 -18.33 -22.17 -0.77
N VAL A 127 -19.02 -23.27 -1.08
CA VAL A 127 -19.77 -23.43 -2.34
C VAL A 127 -21.23 -23.00 -2.13
N GLY A 128 -21.48 -21.75 -2.49
CA GLY A 128 -22.78 -21.14 -2.80
C GLY A 128 -22.45 -19.89 -3.60
N ASP A 129 -22.91 -19.78 -4.85
CA ASP A 129 -22.58 -18.65 -5.72
C ASP A 129 -23.30 -17.38 -5.24
N ASN A 130 -22.78 -16.78 -4.18
CA ASN A 130 -23.37 -15.66 -3.47
C ASN A 130 -22.81 -14.32 -3.98
N ARG A 131 -22.49 -14.21 -5.28
CA ARG A 131 -22.07 -12.93 -5.88
C ARG A 131 -23.12 -11.82 -5.73
N GLY A 132 -24.36 -12.18 -5.37
CA GLY A 132 -25.45 -11.25 -5.06
C GLY A 132 -25.77 -11.03 -3.59
N GLN A 133 -25.11 -11.71 -2.64
CA GLN A 133 -25.37 -11.45 -1.21
C GLN A 133 -24.60 -10.20 -0.79
N THR A 134 -25.30 -9.06 -0.86
CA THR A 134 -24.98 -7.88 -0.07
C THR A 134 -24.87 -8.29 1.39
N ALA A 135 -24.04 -7.60 2.18
CA ALA A 135 -23.74 -7.92 3.58
C ALA A 135 -24.95 -7.89 4.55
N THR A 136 -26.18 -7.91 4.04
CA THR A 136 -27.45 -7.71 4.73
C THR A 136 -28.29 -8.98 4.90
N ASP A 137 -27.92 -10.11 4.30
CA ASP A 137 -28.79 -11.29 4.34
C ASP A 137 -28.37 -12.25 5.44
N THR A 138 -29.07 -12.14 6.57
CA THR A 138 -28.95 -12.98 7.77
C THR A 138 -28.93 -14.48 7.44
N PRO A 139 -27.82 -15.20 7.72
CA PRO A 139 -27.83 -16.65 7.64
C PRO A 139 -28.68 -17.23 8.78
N GLU A 140 -29.64 -18.10 8.45
CA GLU A 140 -30.41 -18.85 9.45
C GLU A 140 -29.45 -19.77 10.24
N VAL A 141 -29.18 -19.43 11.50
CA VAL A 141 -28.43 -20.29 12.43
C VAL A 141 -29.43 -20.94 13.39
N GLN A 142 -29.65 -22.26 13.26
CA GLN A 142 -30.38 -23.06 14.24
C GLN A 142 -29.42 -23.67 15.28
N GLY A 143 -29.71 -23.44 16.57
CA GLY A 143 -28.97 -23.98 17.72
C GLY A 143 -28.55 -22.91 18.73
N PRO A 144 -28.15 -23.27 19.97
CA PRO A 144 -27.52 -22.31 20.87
C PRO A 144 -26.27 -21.73 20.18
N PRO A 145 -26.06 -20.40 20.19
CA PRO A 145 -25.05 -19.79 19.34
C PRO A 145 -23.65 -20.25 19.75
N LYS A 146 -23.10 -21.20 18.98
CA LYS A 146 -21.65 -21.42 18.95
C LYS A 146 -21.04 -20.11 18.46
N LYS A 147 -20.03 -19.59 19.15
CA LYS A 147 -19.28 -18.43 18.63
C LYS A 147 -18.82 -18.75 17.20
N PRO A 148 -19.18 -17.94 16.19
CA PRO A 148 -18.73 -18.15 14.82
C PRO A 148 -17.20 -18.10 14.73
N VAL A 149 -16.64 -18.82 13.77
CA VAL A 149 -15.20 -18.85 13.51
C VAL A 149 -14.84 -17.72 12.56
N LEU A 150 -13.96 -16.83 13.01
CA LEU A 150 -13.36 -15.77 12.21
C LEU A 150 -11.91 -16.13 11.89
N LEU A 151 -11.58 -16.20 10.60
CA LEU A 151 -10.19 -16.28 10.14
C LEU A 151 -9.68 -14.90 9.72
N VAL A 152 -8.70 -14.37 10.45
CA VAL A 152 -8.01 -13.13 10.13
C VAL A 152 -6.77 -13.44 9.29
N VAL A 153 -6.70 -12.90 8.08
CA VAL A 153 -5.52 -13.02 7.21
C VAL A 153 -4.67 -11.77 7.38
N LEU A 154 -3.44 -11.95 7.85
CA LEU A 154 -2.55 -10.86 8.22
C LEU A 154 -1.53 -10.52 7.14
N GLU A 155 -1.23 -9.23 7.04
CA GLU A 155 -0.01 -8.70 6.43
C GLU A 155 1.00 -8.31 7.50
N TRP A 156 1.89 -7.34 7.25
CA TRP A 156 2.83 -6.84 8.25
C TRP A 156 2.08 -6.41 9.52
N PHE A 157 2.20 -7.22 10.58
CA PHE A 157 1.42 -7.08 11.81
C PHE A 157 2.31 -7.23 13.04
N THR A 158 3.51 -6.64 13.01
CA THR A 158 4.36 -6.52 14.21
C THR A 158 3.89 -5.34 15.07
N SER A 159 4.18 -5.37 16.37
CA SER A 159 3.81 -4.33 17.34
C SER A 159 4.39 -2.94 17.03
N GLN A 160 5.40 -2.89 16.14
CA GLN A 160 6.01 -1.67 15.63
C GLN A 160 5.40 -1.18 14.30
N HIS A 161 4.62 -2.02 13.63
CA HIS A 161 4.03 -1.72 12.33
C HIS A 161 2.69 -0.99 12.45
N SER A 162 2.36 -0.18 11.45
CA SER A 162 1.16 0.65 11.45
C SER A 162 -0.14 -0.15 11.52
N VAL A 163 -0.21 -1.30 10.85
CA VAL A 163 -1.45 -2.11 10.84
C VAL A 163 -1.78 -2.62 12.23
N TYR A 164 -0.77 -3.06 13.01
CA TYR A 164 -0.98 -3.39 14.42
C TYR A 164 -1.45 -2.17 15.21
N ARG A 165 -0.80 -1.02 15.01
CA ARG A 165 -1.15 0.22 15.72
C ARG A 165 -2.60 0.62 15.51
N THR A 166 -3.14 0.45 14.31
CA THR A 166 -4.49 0.90 13.98
C THR A 166 -5.56 -0.18 14.19
N HIS A 167 -5.25 -1.47 13.99
CA HIS A 167 -6.28 -2.53 13.98
C HIS A 167 -6.25 -3.44 15.22
N SER A 168 -5.15 -3.53 15.97
CA SER A 168 -4.99 -4.57 17.02
C SER A 168 -6.08 -4.56 18.09
N ARG A 169 -6.52 -3.38 18.54
CA ARG A 169 -7.57 -3.28 19.56
C ARG A 169 -8.93 -3.71 19.03
N ALA A 170 -9.27 -3.32 17.81
CA ALA A 170 -10.51 -3.75 17.15
C ALA A 170 -10.51 -5.27 16.94
N LEU A 171 -9.43 -5.82 16.41
CA LEU A 171 -9.26 -7.27 16.22
C LEU A 171 -9.34 -8.05 17.53
N ALA A 172 -8.73 -7.55 18.61
CA ALA A 172 -8.80 -8.18 19.93
C ALA A 172 -10.23 -8.20 20.50
N ALA A 173 -11.02 -7.14 20.23
CA ALA A 173 -12.40 -7.04 20.68
C ALA A 173 -13.34 -8.06 19.99
N LEU A 174 -13.00 -8.49 18.77
CA LEU A 174 -13.78 -9.50 18.04
C LEU A 174 -13.87 -10.84 18.79
N ARG A 175 -12.93 -11.16 19.68
CA ARG A 175 -12.98 -12.36 20.55
C ARG A 175 -14.20 -12.40 21.47
N GLY A 176 -14.84 -11.25 21.72
CA GLY A 176 -16.12 -11.19 22.43
C GLY A 176 -17.23 -11.96 21.69
N HIS A 177 -17.18 -11.97 20.36
CA HIS A 177 -18.25 -12.48 19.49
C HIS A 177 -17.83 -13.69 18.65
N PHE A 178 -16.55 -13.84 18.34
CA PHE A 178 -16.01 -14.89 17.48
C PHE A 178 -14.97 -15.74 18.21
N ILE A 179 -14.67 -16.92 17.67
CA ILE A 179 -13.39 -17.60 17.89
C ILE A 179 -12.44 -17.11 16.80
N VAL A 180 -11.42 -16.34 17.19
CA VAL A 180 -10.58 -15.61 16.24
C VAL A 180 -9.29 -16.38 16.00
N HIS A 181 -9.20 -16.98 14.81
CA HIS A 181 -7.98 -17.57 14.26
C HIS A 181 -7.28 -16.50 13.42
N ALA A 182 -5.96 -16.41 13.50
CA ALA A 182 -5.18 -15.58 12.59
C ALA A 182 -4.13 -16.39 11.86
N VAL A 183 -3.91 -16.09 10.58
CA VAL A 183 -2.84 -16.66 9.76
C VAL A 183 -1.96 -15.54 9.23
N GLY A 184 -0.64 -15.72 9.35
CA GLY A 184 0.33 -14.71 8.91
C GLY A 184 1.74 -15.27 8.85
N LEU A 185 2.61 -14.58 8.11
CA LEU A 185 4.01 -14.99 8.01
C LEU A 185 4.66 -14.99 9.40
N ASP A 186 5.41 -16.04 9.72
CA ASP A 186 6.14 -16.18 10.99
C ASP A 186 7.11 -15.01 11.26
N THR A 187 7.68 -14.45 10.19
CA THR A 187 8.59 -13.30 10.18
C THR A 187 7.89 -11.94 10.28
N ALA A 188 6.57 -11.88 10.13
CA ALA A 188 5.80 -10.63 10.05
C ALA A 188 4.84 -10.40 11.24
N VAL A 189 4.82 -11.31 12.21
CA VAL A 189 3.96 -11.23 13.40
C VAL A 189 4.76 -11.62 14.66
N ASP A 190 5.04 -10.64 15.51
CA ASP A 190 5.80 -10.82 16.75
C ASP A 190 4.95 -11.45 17.87
N ALA A 191 5.61 -11.84 18.97
CA ALA A 191 4.96 -12.54 20.07
C ALA A 191 3.83 -11.74 20.72
N VAL A 192 3.95 -10.40 20.77
CA VAL A 192 2.93 -9.51 21.35
C VAL A 192 1.72 -9.47 20.43
N SER A 193 1.93 -9.29 19.14
CA SER A 193 0.88 -9.27 18.13
C SER A 193 0.07 -10.56 18.05
N ARG A 194 0.70 -11.72 18.31
CA ARG A 194 -0.01 -13.01 18.31
C ARG A 194 -1.08 -13.10 19.41
N GLN A 195 -0.92 -12.38 20.52
CA GLN A 195 -1.85 -12.39 21.65
C GLN A 195 -3.18 -11.66 21.38
N VAL A 196 -3.27 -10.95 20.24
CA VAL A 196 -4.49 -10.30 19.77
C VAL A 196 -5.58 -11.34 19.44
N PHE A 197 -5.19 -12.55 19.05
CA PHE A 197 -6.08 -13.60 18.55
C PHE A 197 -6.25 -14.74 19.57
N ASP A 198 -7.25 -15.59 19.39
CA ASP A 198 -7.39 -16.81 20.20
C ASP A 198 -6.35 -17.85 19.78
N VAL A 199 -6.12 -17.99 18.47
CA VAL A 199 -5.12 -18.90 17.91
C VAL A 199 -4.38 -18.22 16.76
N PHE A 200 -3.06 -18.29 16.77
CA PHE A 200 -2.22 -17.83 15.66
C PHE A 200 -1.57 -19.02 14.94
N HIS A 201 -1.69 -19.02 13.61
CA HIS A 201 -1.17 -20.02 12.69
C HIS A 201 -0.02 -19.42 11.87
N PRO A 202 1.25 -19.66 12.25
CA PRO A 202 2.39 -19.20 11.48
C PRO A 202 2.47 -19.95 10.16
N VAL A 203 2.80 -19.23 9.09
CA VAL A 203 3.10 -19.82 7.78
C VAL A 203 4.45 -19.32 7.28
N SER A 204 5.13 -20.13 6.46
CA SER A 204 6.41 -19.76 5.84
C SER A 204 6.17 -19.08 4.50
N THR A 205 6.99 -18.10 4.13
CA THR A 205 6.81 -17.30 2.90
C THR A 205 6.57 -18.14 1.64
N ASP A 206 7.36 -19.20 1.45
CA ASP A 206 7.32 -20.04 0.23
C ASP A 206 6.07 -20.94 0.15
N THR A 207 5.42 -21.20 1.28
CA THR A 207 4.26 -22.11 1.40
C THR A 207 3.03 -21.42 1.98
N ALA A 208 3.05 -20.09 2.11
CA ALA A 208 2.02 -19.33 2.80
C ALA A 208 0.64 -19.50 2.19
N LEU A 209 0.54 -19.49 0.84
CA LEU A 209 -0.72 -19.69 0.14
C LEU A 209 -1.32 -21.09 0.39
N PRO A 210 -0.63 -22.21 0.09
CA PRO A 210 -1.20 -23.53 0.32
C PRO A 210 -1.47 -23.82 1.80
N GLN A 211 -0.64 -23.33 2.73
CA GLN A 211 -0.88 -23.49 4.17
C GLN A 211 -2.12 -22.72 4.63
N ALA A 212 -2.27 -21.45 4.25
CA ALA A 212 -3.44 -20.65 4.60
C ALA A 212 -4.72 -21.18 3.97
N TYR A 213 -4.65 -21.69 2.73
CA TYR A 213 -5.76 -22.36 2.06
C TYR A 213 -6.18 -23.65 2.78
N ALA A 214 -5.22 -24.53 3.12
CA ALA A 214 -5.50 -25.76 3.85
C ALA A 214 -6.12 -25.48 5.23
N LEU A 215 -5.59 -24.47 5.94
CA LEU A 215 -6.14 -24.01 7.21
C LEU A 215 -7.60 -23.55 7.07
N ALA A 216 -7.92 -22.77 6.03
CA ALA A 216 -9.30 -22.36 5.78
C ALA A 216 -10.21 -23.58 5.49
N GLY A 217 -9.69 -24.61 4.81
CA GLY A 217 -10.40 -25.86 4.56
C GLY A 217 -10.69 -26.66 5.83
N GLU A 218 -9.74 -26.69 6.77
CA GLU A 218 -9.89 -27.32 8.09
C GLU A 218 -10.86 -26.56 8.99
N LEU A 219 -10.67 -25.24 9.11
CA LEU A 219 -11.45 -24.39 10.00
C LEU A 219 -12.88 -24.17 9.53
N ARG A 220 -13.12 -24.19 8.20
CA ARG A 220 -14.40 -23.84 7.57
C ARG A 220 -14.97 -22.53 8.15
N PRO A 221 -14.23 -21.40 8.05
CA PRO A 221 -14.59 -20.17 8.73
C PRO A 221 -15.95 -19.61 8.27
N ASP A 222 -16.70 -19.05 9.22
CA ASP A 222 -17.95 -18.32 8.92
C ASP A 222 -17.63 -16.95 8.28
N VAL A 223 -16.51 -16.35 8.70
CA VAL A 223 -16.01 -15.07 8.18
C VAL A 223 -14.51 -15.15 7.93
N VAL A 224 -14.06 -14.61 6.79
CA VAL A 224 -12.64 -14.24 6.59
C VAL A 224 -12.50 -12.73 6.63
N LEU A 225 -11.59 -12.22 7.46
CA LEU A 225 -11.23 -10.80 7.51
C LEU A 225 -9.76 -10.65 7.11
N TYR A 226 -9.51 -10.01 5.97
CA TYR A 226 -8.16 -9.61 5.60
C TYR A 226 -7.83 -8.30 6.31
N ALA A 227 -6.77 -8.26 7.13
CA ALA A 227 -6.33 -7.01 7.75
C ALA A 227 -5.92 -5.98 6.68
N GLY A 228 -5.38 -6.46 5.57
CA GLY A 228 -5.12 -5.72 4.33
C GLY A 228 -4.82 -6.72 3.20
N ILE A 229 -4.89 -6.25 1.95
CA ILE A 229 -4.51 -7.04 0.77
C ILE A 229 -3.56 -6.19 -0.10
N GLY A 230 -2.34 -6.66 -0.28
CA GLY A 230 -1.36 -6.07 -1.18
C GLY A 230 0.10 -6.28 -0.75
N MET A 231 0.42 -6.18 0.54
CA MET A 231 1.83 -6.18 1.01
C MET A 231 2.51 -7.54 0.86
N PHE A 232 1.77 -8.63 0.96
CA PHE A 232 2.31 -9.97 0.75
C PHE A 232 1.63 -10.66 -0.45
N PRO A 233 2.37 -11.34 -1.32
CA PRO A 233 1.77 -12.06 -2.43
C PRO A 233 0.64 -13.00 -2.00
N PHE A 234 0.84 -13.79 -0.93
CA PHE A 234 -0.16 -14.79 -0.55
C PHE A 234 -1.52 -14.17 -0.17
N THR A 235 -1.59 -12.95 0.35
CA THR A 235 -2.89 -12.31 0.67
C THR A 235 -3.64 -11.95 -0.61
N ILE A 236 -2.95 -11.48 -1.65
CA ILE A 236 -3.53 -11.22 -2.97
C ILE A 236 -4.06 -12.53 -3.57
N TYR A 237 -3.23 -13.57 -3.64
CA TYR A 237 -3.67 -14.86 -4.21
C TYR A 237 -4.81 -15.49 -3.40
N LEU A 238 -4.70 -15.51 -2.07
CA LEU A 238 -5.71 -16.09 -1.21
C LEU A 238 -7.04 -15.33 -1.29
N SER A 239 -7.01 -14.00 -1.44
CA SER A 239 -8.22 -13.17 -1.61
C SER A 239 -9.01 -13.49 -2.88
N ASN A 240 -8.38 -14.10 -3.88
CA ASN A 240 -9.00 -14.50 -5.14
C ASN A 240 -9.72 -15.87 -5.04
N LEU A 241 -9.79 -16.47 -3.85
CA LEU A 241 -10.55 -17.69 -3.55
C LEU A 241 -11.71 -17.37 -2.60
N ARG A 242 -12.80 -18.12 -2.70
CA ARG A 242 -13.93 -18.05 -1.76
C ARG A 242 -13.72 -19.06 -0.62
N LEU A 243 -13.23 -18.58 0.51
CA LEU A 243 -12.90 -19.39 1.69
C LEU A 243 -14.04 -19.45 2.72
N ALA A 244 -14.80 -18.36 2.85
CA ALA A 244 -15.96 -18.24 3.74
C ALA A 244 -17.17 -17.61 3.01
N PRO A 245 -18.40 -17.79 3.53
CA PRO A 245 -19.58 -17.08 3.04
C PRO A 245 -19.43 -15.56 3.06
N LEU A 246 -18.79 -15.01 4.10
CA LEU A 246 -18.49 -13.58 4.24
C LEU A 246 -16.98 -13.34 4.22
N GLN A 247 -16.51 -12.54 3.25
CA GLN A 247 -15.11 -12.10 3.19
C GLN A 247 -15.03 -10.58 3.20
N LEU A 248 -14.29 -10.05 4.16
CA LEU A 248 -14.14 -8.61 4.38
C LEU A 248 -12.66 -8.23 4.32
N VAL A 249 -12.38 -6.97 4.01
CA VAL A 249 -11.04 -6.40 4.07
C VAL A 249 -11.04 -5.12 4.91
N GLY A 250 -9.98 -4.92 5.69
CA GLY A 250 -9.72 -3.70 6.46
C GLY A 250 -8.73 -2.76 5.78
N LEU A 251 -8.27 -1.76 6.54
CA LEU A 251 -7.46 -0.63 6.06
C LEU A 251 -5.94 -0.87 6.09
N GLY A 252 -5.47 -2.11 6.18
CA GLY A 252 -4.03 -2.41 6.21
C GLY A 252 -3.28 -1.83 5.00
N HIS A 253 -3.79 -2.11 3.79
CA HIS A 253 -3.47 -1.35 2.59
C HIS A 253 -4.72 -0.56 2.17
N GLY A 254 -4.73 0.74 2.40
CA GLY A 254 -5.88 1.65 2.23
C GLY A 254 -6.28 1.89 0.78
N ALA A 255 -6.66 0.83 0.06
CA ALA A 255 -7.18 0.90 -1.30
C ALA A 255 -8.09 -0.30 -1.58
N SER A 256 -9.17 -0.05 -2.30
CA SER A 256 -10.06 -1.07 -2.88
C SER A 256 -9.27 -2.20 -3.54
N THR A 257 -9.76 -3.43 -3.37
CA THR A 257 -9.09 -4.64 -3.86
C THR A 257 -9.45 -4.93 -5.31
N PHE A 258 -10.61 -4.47 -5.79
CA PHE A 258 -11.17 -4.86 -7.08
C PHE A 258 -11.25 -6.39 -7.26
N CYS A 259 -11.38 -7.11 -6.14
CA CYS A 259 -11.46 -8.58 -6.10
C CYS A 259 -12.90 -9.01 -5.96
N GLY A 260 -13.42 -9.80 -6.92
CA GLY A 260 -14.82 -10.26 -6.91
C GLY A 260 -15.18 -11.21 -5.76
N GLN A 261 -14.18 -11.65 -5.00
CA GLN A 261 -14.33 -12.56 -3.88
C GLN A 261 -14.43 -11.83 -2.53
N ILE A 262 -14.25 -10.51 -2.49
CA ILE A 262 -14.39 -9.72 -1.25
C ILE A 262 -15.75 -9.02 -1.25
N ASN A 263 -16.54 -9.24 -0.19
CA ASN A 263 -17.90 -8.71 -0.08
C ASN A 263 -17.90 -7.23 0.36
N GLY A 264 -17.05 -6.89 1.33
CA GLY A 264 -17.09 -5.59 1.97
C GLY A 264 -15.73 -5.04 2.37
N PHE A 265 -15.63 -3.71 2.35
CA PHE A 265 -14.47 -2.96 2.81
C PHE A 265 -14.83 -2.25 4.11
N VAL A 266 -14.22 -2.65 5.23
CA VAL A 266 -14.48 -2.11 6.56
C VAL A 266 -13.60 -0.89 6.80
N ILE A 267 -14.24 0.24 7.09
CA ILE A 267 -13.57 1.54 7.19
C ILE A 267 -14.35 2.47 8.14
N GLU A 268 -13.63 3.24 8.96
CA GLU A 268 -14.22 4.28 9.80
C GLU A 268 -14.93 5.34 8.94
N GLU A 269 -16.13 5.73 9.36
CA GLU A 269 -17.04 6.58 8.57
C GLU A 269 -16.45 7.95 8.20
N ASP A 270 -15.52 8.47 9.00
CA ASP A 270 -14.83 9.74 8.80
C ASP A 270 -13.62 9.64 7.85
N LEU A 271 -13.20 8.42 7.47
CA LEU A 271 -12.16 8.17 6.49
C LEU A 271 -12.71 7.88 5.09
N VAL A 272 -14.03 7.69 4.95
CA VAL A 272 -14.67 7.42 3.66
C VAL A 272 -14.78 8.70 2.83
N GLY A 273 -14.06 8.72 1.71
CA GLY A 273 -14.26 9.70 0.64
C GLY A 273 -15.44 9.32 -0.25
N GLU A 274 -15.18 9.11 -1.55
CA GLU A 274 -16.20 8.72 -2.51
C GLU A 274 -16.35 7.19 -2.58
N GLU A 275 -17.56 6.66 -2.35
CA GLU A 275 -17.80 5.20 -2.36
C GLU A 275 -17.53 4.55 -3.72
N ARG A 276 -17.62 5.30 -4.83
CA ARG A 276 -17.30 4.79 -6.17
C ARG A 276 -15.84 4.34 -6.34
N CYS A 277 -14.96 4.75 -5.43
CA CYS A 277 -13.57 4.28 -5.40
C CYS A 277 -13.44 2.83 -4.93
N PHE A 278 -14.51 2.25 -4.37
CA PHE A 278 -14.56 0.89 -3.86
C PHE A 278 -15.31 -0.03 -4.81
N SER A 279 -14.81 -1.26 -4.95
CA SER A 279 -15.51 -2.31 -5.70
C SER A 279 -16.39 -3.17 -4.81
N GLU A 280 -16.03 -3.20 -3.52
CA GLU A 280 -16.69 -3.86 -2.42
C GLU A 280 -17.80 -2.96 -1.86
N THR A 281 -18.74 -3.55 -1.12
CA THR A 281 -19.67 -2.75 -0.32
C THR A 281 -18.91 -2.03 0.79
N VAL A 282 -19.00 -0.71 0.87
CA VAL A 282 -18.37 0.05 1.97
C VAL A 282 -19.13 -0.19 3.26
N ILE A 283 -18.46 -0.80 4.25
CA ILE A 283 -18.99 -1.03 5.59
C ILE A 283 -18.43 0.05 6.50
N ARG A 284 -19.25 1.09 6.70
CA ARG A 284 -18.93 2.22 7.58
C ARG A 284 -19.07 1.79 9.04
N VAL A 285 -17.98 1.89 9.80
CA VAL A 285 -18.00 1.73 11.26
C VAL A 285 -17.85 3.10 11.94
N PRO A 286 -18.28 3.27 13.20
CA PRO A 286 -18.08 4.52 13.93
C PRO A 286 -16.63 5.01 13.88
N ALA A 287 -16.41 6.32 13.89
CA ALA A 287 -15.09 6.94 13.80
C ALA A 287 -14.08 6.46 14.89
N ASP A 288 -14.58 5.96 16.02
CA ASP A 288 -13.77 5.44 17.14
C ASP A 288 -13.67 3.91 17.20
N ALA A 289 -14.15 3.21 16.16
CA ALA A 289 -14.20 1.74 16.13
C ALA A 289 -12.83 1.05 16.03
N MET A 290 -11.81 1.73 15.50
CA MET A 290 -10.43 1.21 15.41
C MET A 290 -9.45 2.07 16.23
N PRO A 291 -9.49 2.00 17.58
CA PRO A 291 -8.69 2.87 18.41
C PRO A 291 -7.20 2.55 18.31
N PHE A 292 -6.38 3.58 18.07
CA PHE A 292 -4.96 3.39 17.84
C PHE A 292 -4.21 3.05 19.14
N VAL A 293 -3.08 2.35 18.98
CA VAL A 293 -2.07 2.17 20.04
C VAL A 293 -0.77 2.87 19.65
N PRO A 294 -0.04 3.43 20.64
CA PRO A 294 1.30 3.93 20.40
C PRO A 294 2.24 2.77 19.99
N PRO A 295 3.31 3.04 19.22
CA PRO A 295 4.31 2.02 18.95
C PRO A 295 4.91 1.50 20.26
N ALA A 296 5.18 0.19 20.33
CA ALA A 296 5.84 -0.41 21.48
C ALA A 296 7.24 0.18 21.70
N ASP A 297 7.73 0.18 22.94
CA ASP A 297 9.09 0.61 23.31
C ASP A 297 9.49 2.05 22.96
N VAL A 298 8.52 2.91 22.60
CA VAL A 298 8.76 4.32 22.33
C VAL A 298 8.46 5.16 23.57
N ARG A 299 9.43 5.96 24.00
CA ARG A 299 9.24 6.90 25.11
C ARG A 299 8.68 8.20 24.56
N ARG A 300 7.51 8.60 25.07
CA ARG A 300 6.95 9.92 24.79
C ARG A 300 7.94 10.99 25.28
N VAL A 301 8.43 11.81 24.37
CA VAL A 301 9.32 12.94 24.69
C VAL A 301 8.44 14.17 24.93
N PRO A 302 8.38 14.72 26.16
CA PRO A 302 7.68 15.96 26.41
C PRO A 302 8.34 17.09 25.61
N VAL A 303 7.53 17.85 24.88
CA VAL A 303 8.03 18.94 24.04
C VAL A 303 8.12 20.22 24.87
N THR A 304 9.31 20.55 25.37
CA THR A 304 9.60 21.91 25.85
C THR A 304 10.28 22.68 24.71
N ARG A 305 9.49 23.42 23.93
CA ARG A 305 9.99 24.22 22.80
C ARG A 305 10.06 25.70 23.16
N THR A 306 11.23 26.31 22.97
CA THR A 306 11.35 27.77 22.89
C THR A 306 10.60 28.27 21.65
N SER A 307 9.74 29.27 21.83
CA SER A 307 8.90 29.81 20.75
C SER A 307 9.72 30.22 19.53
N PHE A 308 9.14 30.11 18.33
CA PHE A 308 9.80 30.52 17.09
C PHE A 308 10.25 31.98 17.14
N LEU A 309 9.40 32.88 17.67
CA LEU A 309 9.71 34.29 17.81
C LEU A 309 10.95 34.53 18.70
N THR A 310 11.05 33.82 19.83
CA THR A 310 12.21 33.93 20.73
C THR A 310 13.49 33.43 20.06
N ARG A 311 13.43 32.32 19.31
CA ARG A 311 14.59 31.82 18.55
C ARG A 311 14.99 32.76 17.42
N GLN A 312 14.03 33.32 16.70
CA GLN A 312 14.27 34.28 15.63
C GLN A 312 14.91 35.57 16.15
N GLN A 313 14.50 36.05 17.33
CA GLN A 313 15.12 37.19 17.99
C GLN A 313 16.58 36.92 18.39
N ALA A 314 16.89 35.68 18.81
CA ALA A 314 18.25 35.28 19.16
C ALA A 314 19.17 35.15 17.92
N GLN A 315 18.64 34.79 16.75
CA GLN A 315 19.41 34.63 15.51
C GLN A 315 19.58 35.93 14.71
N TRP A 316 19.85 37.05 15.39
CA TRP A 316 19.90 38.45 14.88
C TRP A 316 20.42 38.73 13.46
N ARG A 317 21.24 37.86 12.86
CA ARG A 317 21.90 38.05 11.56
C ARG A 317 21.28 37.28 10.39
N GLU A 318 20.51 36.22 10.63
CA GLU A 318 19.91 35.41 9.56
C GLU A 318 18.43 35.08 9.86
N PRO A 319 17.53 35.17 8.86
CA PRO A 319 16.16 34.73 9.04
C PRO A 319 16.12 33.21 9.28
N LEU A 320 15.57 32.81 10.43
CA LEU A 320 15.37 31.42 10.77
C LEU A 320 14.24 30.88 9.89
N PRO A 321 14.47 29.83 9.07
CA PRO A 321 13.40 29.29 8.25
C PRO A 321 12.34 28.62 9.12
N VAL A 322 11.08 28.75 8.73
CA VAL A 322 9.98 27.90 9.22
C VAL A 322 10.23 26.49 8.67
N ARG A 323 10.54 25.56 9.57
CA ARG A 323 10.81 24.15 9.26
C ARG A 323 9.49 23.41 9.17
N VAL A 324 9.23 22.82 8.00
CA VAL A 324 8.00 22.08 7.70
C VAL A 324 8.36 20.61 7.54
N ALA A 325 7.87 19.78 8.46
CA ALA A 325 8.06 18.33 8.40
C ALA A 325 7.27 17.73 7.23
N VAL A 326 7.96 16.97 6.40
CA VAL A 326 7.37 16.12 5.36
C VAL A 326 7.63 14.67 5.76
N CYS A 327 6.62 14.02 6.36
CA CYS A 327 6.74 12.61 6.73
C CYS A 327 6.11 11.75 5.63
N ALA A 328 6.87 10.82 5.08
CA ALA A 328 6.39 10.02 3.96
C ALA A 328 7.11 8.68 3.90
N SER A 329 6.50 7.62 3.40
CA SER A 329 7.28 6.54 2.79
C SER A 329 7.75 7.00 1.41
N VAL A 330 8.85 6.43 0.89
CA VAL A 330 9.41 6.81 -0.41
C VAL A 330 8.38 6.78 -1.56
N MET A 331 7.39 5.89 -1.48
CA MET A 331 6.33 5.72 -2.49
C MET A 331 5.39 6.93 -2.62
N LYS A 332 5.31 7.77 -1.59
CA LYS A 332 4.41 8.94 -1.57
C LYS A 332 5.02 10.17 -2.24
N ILE A 333 6.33 10.16 -2.50
CA ILE A 333 7.02 11.28 -3.13
C ILE A 333 6.78 11.21 -4.64
N ASN A 334 6.12 12.23 -5.17
CA ASN A 334 5.71 12.34 -6.57
C ASN A 334 5.88 13.79 -7.06
N PRO A 335 5.96 14.03 -8.37
CA PRO A 335 6.23 15.36 -8.93
C PRO A 335 5.16 16.41 -8.60
N ASN A 336 3.88 16.02 -8.50
CA ASN A 336 2.80 16.97 -8.21
C ASN A 336 2.86 17.48 -6.76
N PHE A 337 3.17 16.60 -5.82
CA PHE A 337 3.43 16.99 -4.44
C PHE A 337 4.67 17.90 -4.33
N LEU A 338 5.78 17.54 -4.97
CA LEU A 338 6.99 18.35 -4.96
C LEU A 338 6.78 19.74 -5.60
N ALA A 339 6.06 19.81 -6.72
CA ALA A 339 5.70 21.08 -7.36
C ALA A 339 4.83 21.96 -6.46
N THR A 340 3.93 21.34 -5.68
CA THR A 340 3.09 22.05 -4.72
C THR A 340 3.92 22.62 -3.56
N LEU A 341 4.89 21.87 -3.04
CA LEU A 341 5.82 22.37 -2.04
C LEU A 341 6.68 23.54 -2.59
N ALA A 342 7.16 23.42 -3.82
CA ALA A 342 7.91 24.50 -4.46
C ALA A 342 7.06 25.76 -4.64
N GLU A 343 5.78 25.61 -4.96
CA GLU A 343 4.85 26.73 -5.05
C GLU A 343 4.58 27.37 -3.69
N ILE A 344 4.51 26.58 -2.62
CA ILE A 344 4.43 27.09 -1.24
C ILE A 344 5.69 27.90 -0.90
N GLU A 345 6.89 27.37 -1.18
CA GLU A 345 8.16 28.07 -0.95
C GLU A 345 8.20 29.40 -1.72
N ARG A 346 7.85 29.37 -3.01
CA ARG A 346 7.86 30.56 -3.89
C ARG A 346 6.89 31.66 -3.43
N ARG A 347 5.72 31.29 -2.91
CA ARG A 347 4.70 32.24 -2.46
C ARG A 347 4.88 32.69 -1.00
N SER A 348 5.72 32.01 -0.23
CA SER A 348 5.92 32.32 1.19
C SER A 348 6.65 33.64 1.36
N ARG A 349 6.16 34.47 2.30
CA ARG A 349 6.80 35.75 2.67
C ARG A 349 7.89 35.59 3.74
N VAL A 350 8.05 34.37 4.25
CA VAL A 350 9.07 33.98 5.22
C VAL A 350 9.89 32.85 4.61
N ALA A 351 11.14 32.70 5.06
CA ALA A 351 11.96 31.57 4.66
C ALA A 351 11.29 30.27 5.13
N VAL A 352 11.16 29.29 4.23
CA VAL A 352 10.61 27.97 4.52
C VAL A 352 11.68 26.93 4.23
N ARG A 353 11.77 25.91 5.08
CA ARG A 353 12.62 24.74 4.82
C ARG A 353 11.80 23.48 5.00
N PHE A 354 11.63 22.72 3.93
CA PHE A 354 11.02 21.40 4.01
C PHE A 354 12.03 20.37 4.52
N CYS A 355 11.62 19.62 5.55
CA CYS A 355 12.42 18.58 6.19
C CYS A 355 11.78 17.22 5.92
N PHE A 356 12.32 16.50 4.94
CA PHE A 356 11.84 15.19 4.53
C PHE A 356 12.35 14.12 5.49
N TYR A 357 11.41 13.45 6.15
CA TYR A 357 11.64 12.28 7.01
C TYR A 357 11.00 11.07 6.34
N MET A 358 11.82 10.32 5.60
CA MET A 358 11.32 9.32 4.66
C MET A 358 11.53 7.88 5.12
N GLY A 359 10.43 7.15 5.34
CA GLY A 359 10.43 5.71 5.54
C GLY A 359 10.99 4.98 4.32
N PHE A 360 11.89 4.02 4.54
CA PHE A 360 12.58 3.23 3.50
C PHE A 360 13.63 3.98 2.65
N ALA A 361 13.93 5.26 2.92
CA ALA A 361 14.98 5.98 2.20
C ALA A 361 16.38 5.56 2.69
N GLN A 362 17.03 4.63 1.99
CA GLN A 362 18.36 4.11 2.33
C GLN A 362 19.20 3.87 1.07
N GLY A 363 20.53 3.91 1.19
CA GLY A 363 21.48 3.64 0.11
C GLY A 363 21.18 4.44 -1.16
N LEU A 364 21.27 3.78 -2.33
CA LEU A 364 21.00 4.40 -3.63
C LEU A 364 19.60 5.02 -3.76
N THR A 365 18.61 4.50 -3.03
CA THR A 365 17.25 5.09 -3.03
C THR A 365 17.26 6.47 -2.40
N LEU A 366 18.03 6.66 -1.32
CA LEU A 366 18.19 7.96 -0.68
C LEU A 366 18.90 8.96 -1.59
N ASP A 367 19.96 8.54 -2.28
CA ASP A 367 20.70 9.42 -3.19
C ASP A 367 19.84 9.84 -4.38
N TYR A 368 19.07 8.90 -4.94
CA TYR A 368 18.10 9.19 -6.00
C TYR A 368 17.02 10.20 -5.52
N LEU A 369 16.44 9.97 -4.34
CA LEU A 369 15.46 10.90 -3.75
C LEU A 369 16.03 12.28 -3.48
N ARG A 370 17.26 12.36 -2.94
CA ARG A 370 17.96 13.62 -2.72
C ARG A 370 18.10 14.40 -4.00
N ASN A 371 18.63 13.77 -5.05
CA ASN A 371 18.81 14.41 -6.34
C ASN A 371 17.46 14.88 -6.93
N ALA A 372 16.42 14.05 -6.89
CA ALA A 372 15.11 14.39 -7.42
C ALA A 372 14.41 15.51 -6.62
N ILE A 373 14.48 15.47 -5.29
CA ILE A 373 13.90 16.50 -4.42
C ILE A 373 14.66 17.80 -4.56
N HIS A 374 15.99 17.79 -4.51
CA HIS A 374 16.81 19.01 -4.63
C HIS A 374 16.72 19.67 -6.00
N ALA A 375 16.40 18.91 -7.05
CA ALA A 375 16.10 19.48 -8.37
C ALA A 375 14.86 20.39 -8.36
N VAL A 376 13.92 20.19 -7.42
CA VAL A 376 12.68 20.97 -7.29
C VAL A 376 12.73 21.91 -6.08
N LEU A 377 13.38 21.49 -5.00
CA LEU A 377 13.49 22.16 -3.70
C LEU A 377 14.96 22.19 -3.24
N PRO A 378 15.82 23.07 -3.79
CA PRO A 378 17.26 23.06 -3.50
C PRO A 378 17.60 23.26 -2.02
N GLY A 379 16.74 23.95 -1.27
CA GLY A 379 16.92 24.24 0.16
C GLY A 379 16.40 23.14 1.11
N ALA A 380 15.84 22.04 0.59
CA ALA A 380 15.24 20.99 1.40
C ALA A 380 16.26 20.14 2.17
N GLU A 381 15.90 19.77 3.39
CA GLU A 381 16.62 18.77 4.18
C GLU A 381 16.06 17.39 3.84
N VAL A 382 16.89 16.49 3.31
CA VAL A 382 16.47 15.18 2.83
C VAL A 382 17.15 14.07 3.63
N ASN A 383 16.42 13.52 4.60
CA ASN A 383 16.94 12.58 5.57
C ASN A 383 16.78 11.12 5.14
N ALA A 384 17.72 10.29 5.61
CA ALA A 384 17.61 8.84 5.54
C ALA A 384 16.47 8.32 6.43
N HIS A 385 16.11 7.05 6.26
CA HIS A 385 15.26 6.34 7.19
C HIS A 385 15.82 6.42 8.63
N MET A 386 14.94 6.72 9.59
CA MET A 386 15.28 6.89 11.00
C MET A 386 14.53 5.87 11.87
N PRO A 387 15.15 5.37 12.95
CA PRO A 387 14.43 4.68 14.02
C PRO A 387 13.36 5.60 14.64
N VAL A 388 12.24 5.03 15.09
CA VAL A 388 11.05 5.78 15.52
C VAL A 388 11.35 6.84 16.59
N GLN A 389 12.17 6.54 17.60
CA GLN A 389 12.53 7.49 18.66
C GLN A 389 13.33 8.70 18.12
N ALA A 390 14.25 8.46 17.18
CA ALA A 390 15.05 9.51 16.55
C ALA A 390 14.17 10.36 15.62
N TYR A 391 13.27 9.72 14.88
CA TYR A 391 12.27 10.39 14.05
C TYR A 391 11.39 11.33 14.87
N GLN A 392 10.81 10.88 15.99
CA GLN A 392 10.00 11.74 16.87
C GLN A 392 10.79 12.92 17.44
N SER A 393 12.06 12.70 17.79
CA SER A 393 12.94 13.78 18.25
C SER A 393 13.24 14.79 17.14
N ALA A 394 13.39 14.33 15.90
CA ALA A 394 13.60 15.17 14.74
C ALA A 394 12.34 15.97 14.37
N LEU A 395 11.14 15.38 14.46
CA LEU A 395 9.88 16.10 14.32
C LEU A 395 9.74 17.24 15.31
N ASN A 396 10.28 17.07 16.53
CA ASN A 396 10.32 18.12 17.53
C ASN A 396 11.14 19.36 17.12
N SER A 397 11.86 19.32 15.99
CA SER A 397 12.57 20.47 15.41
C SER A 397 11.75 21.29 14.39
N CYS A 398 10.56 20.84 13.99
CA CYS A 398 9.74 21.51 12.98
C CYS A 398 8.60 22.34 13.61
N GLU A 399 8.16 23.40 12.92
CA GLU A 399 7.01 24.23 13.34
C GLU A 399 5.70 23.76 12.72
N LEU A 400 5.75 23.19 11.52
CA LEU A 400 4.59 22.76 10.76
C LEU A 400 4.81 21.34 10.24
N PHE A 401 3.71 20.72 9.82
CA PHE A 401 3.69 19.44 9.13
C PHE A 401 2.85 19.56 7.87
N VAL A 402 3.29 18.89 6.80
CA VAL A 402 2.53 18.76 5.56
C VAL A 402 2.43 17.30 5.17
N SER A 403 1.22 16.86 4.82
CA SER A 403 0.99 15.50 4.35
C SER A 403 1.20 15.42 2.83
N PRO A 404 1.85 14.35 2.34
CA PRO A 404 1.90 14.06 0.90
C PRO A 404 0.49 13.72 0.38
N PHE A 405 0.30 13.89 -0.92
CA PHE A 405 -0.91 13.50 -1.64
C PHE A 405 -0.50 12.99 -3.04
N PRO A 406 -1.32 12.16 -3.72
CA PRO A 406 -2.69 11.77 -3.38
C PRO A 406 -2.78 10.73 -2.25
N TYR A 407 -1.69 10.04 -1.92
CA TYR A 407 -1.68 9.05 -0.84
C TYR A 407 -1.24 9.69 0.49
N GLY A 408 -2.23 10.05 1.31
CA GLY A 408 -2.07 10.77 2.57
C GLY A 408 -1.38 9.99 3.70
N ASN A 409 -1.15 10.67 4.81
CA ASN A 409 -0.66 10.07 6.06
C ASN A 409 -1.81 9.69 6.99
N MET A 410 -1.59 8.63 7.77
CA MET A 410 -2.40 8.27 8.93
C MET A 410 -1.52 8.39 10.17
N ASN A 411 -0.53 7.50 10.32
CA ASN A 411 0.42 7.53 11.45
C ASN A 411 1.18 8.85 11.57
N GLY A 412 1.66 9.40 10.45
CA GLY A 412 2.39 10.68 10.46
C GLY A 412 1.56 11.87 10.96
N VAL A 413 0.23 11.80 10.88
CA VAL A 413 -0.67 12.82 11.45
C VAL A 413 -0.78 12.67 12.97
N VAL A 414 -0.75 11.44 13.47
CA VAL A 414 -0.77 11.15 14.92
C VAL A 414 0.59 11.44 15.57
N ASP A 415 1.67 11.24 14.82
CA ASP A 415 3.04 11.45 15.30
C ASP A 415 3.45 12.95 15.30
N ALA A 416 2.82 13.78 14.45
CA ALA A 416 3.05 15.23 14.34
C ALA A 416 2.24 16.04 15.37
#